data_AF-A0A842VF80-F1
#
_entry.id   AF-A0A842VF80-F1
#
_cell.length_a   1.000
_cell.length_b   1.000
_cell.length_c   1.000
_cell.angle_alpha   90.00
_cell.angle_beta   90.00
_cell.angle_gamma   90.00
#
_symmetry.space_group_name_H-M   'P 1'
#
loop_
_entity.id
_entity.type
_entity.pdbx_description
1 polymer ?
#
loop_
_entity_poly.entity_id
_entity_poly.type
_entity_poly.pdbx_seq_one_letter_code
_entity_poly.pdbx_strand_id
1 'polypeptide(L)'
;MKRFNLSVTPHFRQMKKLVEKYQKPCVFISFGSRWIFDYVQKAAHVGEGVIPVITHLNHAVKALSMMYQQKKSLKENKTIH
;
A
#
# COMPACT_ATOMS: atom_id res chain seq x y z
N MET A 1 -33.81 3.21 -3.78
CA MET A 1 -32.68 3.09 -2.82
C MET A 1 -31.42 3.70 -3.43
N LYS A 2 -30.90 4.81 -2.87
CA LYS A 2 -29.58 5.33 -3.27
C LYS A 2 -28.52 4.34 -2.77
N ARG A 3 -27.85 3.61 -3.69
CA ARG A 3 -26.65 2.83 -3.33
C ARG A 3 -25.58 3.85 -2.95
N PHE A 4 -25.29 3.97 -1.66
CA PHE A 4 -24.07 4.64 -1.19
C PHE A 4 -22.87 3.80 -1.63
N ASN A 5 -22.47 3.95 -2.89
CA ASN A 5 -21.34 3.24 -3.48
C ASN A 5 -20.06 4.00 -3.08
N LEU A 6 -19.72 3.96 -1.78
CA LEU A 6 -18.50 4.54 -1.23
C LEU A 6 -17.30 3.70 -1.69
N SER A 7 -16.85 3.98 -2.92
CA SER A 7 -15.65 3.39 -3.49
C SER A 7 -14.45 3.81 -2.66
N VAL A 8 -13.63 2.85 -2.21
CA VAL A 8 -12.35 3.15 -1.54
C VAL A 8 -11.22 3.48 -2.53
N THR A 9 -11.47 3.31 -3.83
CA THR A 9 -10.50 3.54 -4.91
C THR A 9 -9.93 4.97 -4.92
N PRO A 10 -10.72 6.05 -4.73
CA PRO A 10 -10.19 7.41 -4.68
C PRO A 10 -9.18 7.60 -3.54
N HIS A 11 -9.39 6.95 -2.39
CA HIS A 11 -8.46 7.01 -1.26
C HIS A 11 -7.15 6.30 -1.58
N PHE A 12 -7.19 5.13 -2.22
CA PHE A 12 -5.97 4.47 -2.70
C PHE A 12 -5.21 5.31 -3.73
N ARG A 13 -5.92 5.98 -4.65
CA ARG A 13 -5.30 6.90 -5.61
C ARG A 13 -4.58 8.07 -4.90
N GLN A 14 -5.20 8.64 -3.87
CA GLN A 14 -4.57 9.70 -3.07
C GLN A 14 -3.36 9.18 -2.29
N MET A 15 -3.47 8.01 -1.65
CA MET A 15 -2.36 7.38 -0.95
C MET A 15 -1.17 7.12 -1.86
N LYS A 16 -1.39 6.63 -3.08
CA LYS A 16 -0.32 6.42 -4.08
C LYS A 16 0.40 7.72 -4.41
N LYS A 17 -0.33 8.81 -4.66
CA LYS A 17 0.27 10.15 -4.86
C LYS A 17 1.12 10.60 -3.66
N LEU A 18 0.70 10.30 -2.44
CA LEU A 18 1.50 10.61 -1.25
C LEU A 18 2.76 9.74 -1.17
N VAL A 19 2.65 8.45 -1.46
CA VAL A 19 3.79 7.53 -1.53
C VAL A 19 4.81 8.00 -2.56
N GLU A 20 4.37 8.40 -3.75
CA GLU A 20 5.22 8.98 -4.80
C GLU A 20 5.84 10.30 -4.38
N LYS A 21 5.05 11.22 -3.80
CA LYS A 21 5.52 12.55 -3.37
C LYS A 21 6.59 12.46 -2.28
N TYR A 22 6.37 11.63 -1.27
CA TYR A 22 7.27 11.51 -0.12
C TYR A 22 8.29 10.38 -0.27
N GLN A 23 8.15 9.56 -1.31
CA GLN A 23 8.95 8.36 -1.56
C GLN A 23 8.94 7.38 -0.36
N LYS A 24 7.97 7.44 0.55
CA LYS A 24 7.97 6.61 1.77
C LYS A 24 7.24 5.29 1.53
N PRO A 25 7.81 4.13 1.94
CA PRO A 25 7.10 2.86 1.92
C PRO A 25 5.74 2.93 2.63
N CYS A 26 4.74 2.26 2.08
CA CYS A 26 3.40 2.19 2.62
C CYS A 26 2.85 0.78 2.46
N VAL A 27 2.15 0.30 3.49
CA VAL A 27 1.39 -0.96 3.49
C VAL A 27 -0.01 -0.65 4.01
N PHE A 28 -1.03 -1.31 3.46
CA PHE A 28 -2.40 -1.20 3.94
C PHE A 28 -2.79 -2.48 4.69
N ILE A 29 -3.29 -2.33 5.91
CA ILE A 29 -3.76 -3.47 6.71
C ILE A 29 -5.27 -3.54 6.62
N SER A 30 -5.78 -4.66 6.13
CA SER A 30 -7.22 -4.90 6.02
C SER A 30 -7.67 -5.89 7.08
N PHE A 31 -8.47 -5.42 8.04
CA PHE A 31 -9.15 -6.28 9.01
C PHE A 31 -10.59 -6.54 8.55
N GLY A 32 -11.07 -7.77 8.73
CA GLY A 32 -12.45 -8.15 8.43
C GLY A 32 -12.57 -9.41 7.59
N SER A 33 -13.70 -9.54 6.90
CA SER A 33 -14.02 -10.71 6.09
C SER A 33 -13.22 -10.77 4.80
N ARG A 34 -13.22 -11.95 4.17
CA ARG A 34 -12.61 -12.16 2.85
C ARG A 34 -13.14 -11.17 1.80
N TRP A 35 -14.43 -10.86 1.85
CA TRP A 35 -15.06 -9.89 0.95
C TRP A 35 -14.48 -8.49 1.07
N ILE A 36 -14.19 -8.05 2.30
CA ILE A 36 -13.55 -6.74 2.55
C ILE A 36 -12.13 -6.76 1.99
N PHE A 37 -11.37 -7.83 2.25
CA PHE A 37 -10.03 -7.99 1.71
C PHE A 37 -10.02 -7.94 0.18
N ASP A 38 -10.89 -8.70 -0.49
CA ASP A 38 -10.96 -8.72 -1.96
C ASP A 38 -11.39 -7.36 -2.54
N TYR A 39 -12.31 -6.68 -1.87
CA TYR A 39 -12.75 -5.33 -2.25
C TYR A 39 -11.60 -4.30 -2.17
N VAL A 40 -10.88 -4.29 -1.05
CA VAL A 40 -9.73 -3.40 -0.82
C VAL A 40 -8.57 -3.76 -1.74
N GLN A 41 -8.29 -5.04 -1.94
CA GLN A 41 -7.22 -5.53 -2.81
C GLN A 41 -7.46 -5.10 -4.27
N LYS A 42 -8.71 -5.18 -4.76
CA LYS A 42 -9.06 -4.66 -6.09
C LYS A 42 -8.79 -3.17 -6.20
N ALA A 43 -9.19 -2.38 -5.19
CA ALA A 43 -8.98 -0.93 -5.18
C ALA A 43 -7.49 -0.55 -5.12
N ALA A 44 -6.67 -1.28 -4.36
CA ALA A 44 -5.23 -1.04 -4.22
C ALA A 44 -4.45 -1.23 -5.52
N HIS A 45 -4.92 -2.11 -6.41
CA HIS A 45 -4.28 -2.39 -7.70
C HIS A 45 -4.75 -1.47 -8.85
N VAL A 46 -5.65 -0.52 -8.61
CA VAL A 46 -6.10 0.41 -9.66
C VAL A 46 -5.00 1.44 -9.98
N GLY A 47 -4.56 1.50 -11.23
CA GLY A 47 -3.54 2.43 -11.73
C GLY A 47 -2.11 1.99 -11.42
N GLU A 48 -1.14 2.87 -11.68
CA GLU A 48 0.28 2.59 -11.45
C GLU A 48 0.63 2.61 -9.96
N GLY A 49 1.69 1.87 -9.59
CA GLY A 49 2.10 1.66 -8.21
C GLY A 49 1.21 0.66 -7.45
N VAL A 50 1.82 -0.14 -6.57
CA VAL A 50 1.10 -1.15 -5.77
C VAL A 50 1.30 -0.83 -4.30
N ILE A 51 0.20 -0.69 -3.56
CA ILE A 51 0.21 -0.64 -2.09
C ILE A 51 -0.14 -2.05 -1.62
N PRO A 52 0.79 -2.78 -0.98
CA PRO A 52 0.52 -4.12 -0.48
C PRO A 52 -0.63 -4.10 0.52
N VAL A 53 -1.60 -4.99 0.33
CA VAL A 53 -2.73 -5.20 1.25
C VAL A 53 -2.47 -6.47 2.06
N ILE A 54 -2.42 -6.34 3.38
CA ILE A 54 -2.05 -7.44 4.29
C ILE A 54 -3.11 -7.60 5.37
N THR A 55 -3.43 -8.83 5.76
CA THR A 55 -4.48 -9.13 6.76
C THR A 55 -3.96 -9.27 8.18
N HIS A 56 -2.66 -9.55 8.36
CA HIS A 56 -2.04 -9.75 9.67
C HIS A 56 -1.07 -8.60 10.00
N LEU A 57 -1.26 -7.98 11.17
CA LEU A 57 -0.42 -6.87 11.64
C LEU A 57 1.08 -7.23 11.64
N ASN A 58 1.43 -8.40 12.17
CA ASN A 58 2.83 -8.86 12.23
C ASN A 58 3.46 -8.96 10.83
N HIS A 59 2.70 -9.40 9.83
CA HIS A 59 3.18 -9.46 8.45
C HIS A 59 3.30 -8.07 7.84
N ALA A 60 2.39 -7.15 8.17
CA ALA A 60 2.45 -5.77 7.68
C ALA A 60 3.66 -5.02 8.22
N VAL A 61 3.97 -5.16 9.51
CA VAL A 61 5.16 -4.56 10.13
C VAL A 61 6.44 -5.14 9.50
N LYS A 62 6.50 -6.46 9.28
CA LYS A 62 7.64 -7.11 8.60
C LYS A 62 7.81 -6.59 7.17
N ALA A 63 6.73 -6.57 6.38
CA ALA A 63 6.75 -6.07 5.02
C ALA A 63 7.24 -4.61 4.95
N LEU A 64 6.72 -3.75 5.84
CA LEU A 64 7.13 -2.36 5.92
C LEU A 64 8.62 -2.23 6.24
N SER A 65 9.12 -3.00 7.22
CA SER A 65 10.55 -3.03 7.59
C SER A 65 11.44 -3.43 6.40
N MET A 66 11.06 -4.51 5.69
CA MET A 66 11.79 -4.97 4.51
C MET A 66 11.82 -3.91 3.39
N MET A 67 10.71 -3.23 3.13
CA MET A 67 10.65 -2.15 2.15
C MET A 67 11.57 -0.97 2.54
N TYR A 68 11.63 -0.62 3.82
CA TYR A 68 12.55 0.41 4.32
C TYR A 68 14.02 -0.01 4.16
N GLN A 69 14.37 -1.24 4.53
CA GLN A 69 15.72 -1.77 4.39
C GLN A 69 16.16 -1.79 2.92
N GLN A 70 15.30 -2.29 2.02
CA GLN A 70 15.56 -2.29 0.58
C GLN A 70 15.77 -0.87 0.05
N LYS A 71 14.90 0.08 0.43
CA LYS A 71 15.05 1.48 0.03
C LYS A 71 16.36 2.09 0.54
N LYS A 72 16.78 1.77 1.76
CA LYS A 72 18.06 2.23 2.33
C LYS A 72 19.23 1.67 1.54
N SER A 73 19.25 0.36 1.28
CA SER A 73 20.29 -0.30 0.48
C SER A 73 20.39 0.27 -0.94
N LEU A 74 19.26 0.54 -1.60
CA LEU A 74 19.24 1.16 -2.92
C LEU A 74 19.81 2.59 -2.94
N LYS A 75 19.74 3.33 -1.84
CA LYS A 75 20.36 4.67 -1.73
C LYS A 75 21.87 4.56 -1.52
N GLU A 76 22.30 3.66 -0.66
CA GLU A 76 23.72 3.40 -0.38
C GLU A 76 24.46 2.96 -1.65
N ASN A 77 23.90 2.02 -2.41
CA ASN A 77 24.50 1.57 -3.68
C ASN A 77 24.57 2.66 -4.77
N LYS A 78 23.71 3.68 -4.72
CA LYS A 78 23.75 4.83 -5.64
C LYS A 78 24.78 5.89 -5.27
N THR A 79 25.40 5.79 -4.09
CA THR A 79 26.37 6.78 -3.59
C THR A 79 27.82 6.32 -3.82
N ILE A 80 28.02 5.06 -4.21
CA ILE A 80 29.33 4.41 -4.39
C ILE A 80 29.72 4.37 -5.90
N HIS A 81 28.84 4.81 -6.79
CA HIS A 81 29.08 5.02 -8.22
C HIS A 81 28.82 6.48 -8.57
#